data_AF-A0A914YFT1-F1
#
_entry.id   AF-A0A914YFT1-F1
#
_cell.length_a   1.000
_cell.length_b   1.000
_cell.length_c   1.000
_cell.angle_alpha   90.00
_cell.angle_beta   90.00
_cell.angle_gamma   90.00
#
_symmetry.space_group_name_H-M   'P 1'
#
loop_
_entity.id
_entity.type
_entity.pdbx_description
1 polymer ?
#
loop_
_entity_poly.entity_id
_entity_poly.type
_entity_poly.pdbx_seq_one_letter_code
_entity_poly.pdbx_strand_id
1 'polypeptide(L)'
;MTVKCAIVRCMANTVCVDGKCIPNGPKENPCSTIRCAPNTVCKLNQVQCVRAPCPPIPECVPINETRPSRSTPILDDKCANIFCTADSTCVDGKCVPLDIPQNDPCATMFCGPNTRCENVQVNCIQAPCPSSGRCVPLNDTVDPNQPILSNM
;
A
#
# COMPACT_ATOMS: atom_id res chain seq x y z
N MET A 1 1.55 -40.01 -13.43
CA MET A 1 1.74 -40.67 -12.11
C MET A 1 2.96 -41.56 -12.20
N THR A 2 4.06 -41.20 -11.55
CA THR A 2 5.35 -41.91 -11.70
C THR A 2 5.39 -43.14 -10.79
N VAL A 3 5.53 -44.34 -11.38
CA VAL A 3 5.51 -45.66 -10.71
C VAL A 3 6.50 -45.75 -9.53
N LYS A 4 7.57 -44.96 -9.57
CA LYS A 4 8.62 -44.92 -8.53
C LYS A 4 8.10 -44.58 -7.12
N CYS A 5 7.02 -43.79 -7.00
CA CYS A 5 6.44 -43.45 -5.71
C CYS A 5 5.33 -44.40 -5.23
N ALA A 6 4.96 -45.41 -6.02
CA ALA A 6 3.91 -46.36 -5.65
C ALA A 6 4.36 -47.37 -4.58
N ILE A 7 5.67 -47.64 -4.49
CA ILE A 7 6.27 -48.61 -3.55
C ILE A 7 7.07 -47.95 -2.41
N VAL A 8 7.30 -46.62 -2.48
CA VAL A 8 8.11 -45.90 -1.51
C VAL A 8 7.22 -45.35 -0.41
N ARG A 9 7.39 -45.86 0.82
CA ARG A 9 6.74 -45.35 2.03
C ARG A 9 7.65 -44.36 2.72
N CYS A 10 7.33 -43.08 2.60
CA CYS A 10 8.05 -42.00 3.25
C CYS A 10 7.59 -41.84 4.71
N MET A 11 8.53 -41.48 5.60
CA MET A 11 8.25 -41.25 7.03
C MET A 11 7.37 -40.00 7.22
N ALA A 12 6.76 -39.83 8.40
CA ALA A 12 5.95 -38.64 8.71
C ALA A 12 6.73 -37.35 8.40
N ASN A 13 6.04 -36.34 7.87
CA ASN A 13 6.61 -35.09 7.37
C ASN A 13 7.57 -35.24 6.18
N THR A 14 7.42 -36.28 5.35
CA THR A 14 8.12 -36.38 4.06
C THR A 14 7.15 -36.79 2.94
N VAL A 15 7.35 -36.27 1.72
CA VAL A 15 6.57 -36.58 0.52
C VAL A 15 7.45 -37.27 -0.52
N CYS A 16 6.91 -38.24 -1.25
CA CYS A 16 7.65 -38.91 -2.33
C CYS A 16 7.61 -38.07 -3.60
N VAL A 17 8.79 -37.69 -4.10
CA VAL A 17 8.97 -37.06 -5.42
C VAL A 17 10.02 -37.86 -6.18
N ASP A 18 9.63 -38.41 -7.33
CA ASP A 18 10.47 -39.25 -8.21
C ASP A 18 11.17 -40.45 -7.54
N GLY A 19 10.53 -41.07 -6.54
CA GLY A 19 11.09 -42.22 -5.80
C GLY A 19 11.99 -41.84 -4.62
N LYS A 20 12.09 -40.55 -4.29
CA LYS A 20 12.85 -40.06 -3.13
C LYS A 20 11.92 -39.36 -2.14
N CYS A 21 12.09 -39.65 -0.86
CA CYS A 21 11.40 -38.95 0.22
C CYS A 21 12.06 -37.61 0.48
N ILE A 22 11.29 -36.52 0.36
CA ILE A 22 11.74 -35.16 0.64
C ILE A 22 10.92 -34.59 1.81
N PRO A 23 11.49 -33.75 2.68
CA PRO A 23 10.74 -33.13 3.78
C PRO A 23 9.50 -32.37 3.27
N ASN A 24 8.34 -32.69 3.86
CA ASN A 24 7.05 -32.00 3.73
C ASN A 24 6.83 -31.01 4.90
N GLY A 25 7.86 -30.78 5.73
CA GLY A 25 7.84 -29.76 6.77
C GLY A 25 7.89 -28.35 6.17
N PRO A 26 7.54 -27.31 6.95
CA PRO A 26 7.84 -25.94 6.55
C PRO A 26 9.33 -25.90 6.24
N LYS A 27 9.67 -25.59 4.98
CA LYS A 27 11.04 -25.21 4.63
C LYS A 27 11.33 -24.02 5.54
N GLU A 28 12.07 -24.24 6.63
CA GLU A 28 12.53 -23.16 7.48
C GLU A 28 13.07 -22.10 6.54
N ASN A 29 12.45 -20.92 6.52
CA ASN A 29 12.87 -19.88 5.61
C ASN A 29 14.31 -19.54 6.00
N PRO A 30 15.33 -19.84 5.17
CA PRO A 30 16.70 -19.53 5.55
C PRO A 30 16.94 -18.02 5.68
N CYS A 31 15.99 -17.18 5.25
CA CYS A 31 15.96 -15.76 5.58
C CYS A 31 15.55 -15.42 7.02
N SER A 32 14.99 -16.36 7.79
CA SER A 32 14.59 -16.14 9.18
C SER A 32 15.79 -16.10 10.14
N THR A 33 16.93 -16.67 9.76
CA THR A 33 18.14 -16.76 10.61
C THR A 33 19.25 -15.79 10.18
N ILE A 34 19.17 -15.23 8.98
CA ILE A 34 20.18 -14.31 8.45
C ILE A 34 19.79 -12.84 8.71
N ARG A 35 20.77 -12.03 9.13
CA ARG A 35 20.63 -10.57 9.22
C ARG A 35 21.42 -9.95 8.07
N CYS A 36 20.72 -9.39 7.09
CA CYS A 36 21.35 -8.67 5.99
C CYS A 36 21.85 -7.29 6.46
N ALA A 37 22.80 -6.71 5.73
CA ALA A 37 23.32 -5.36 5.99
C ALA A 37 22.21 -4.30 5.84
N PRO A 38 22.38 -3.09 6.40
CA PRO A 38 21.47 -1.97 6.14
C PRO A 38 21.25 -1.78 4.63
N ASN A 39 20.02 -1.47 4.23
CA ASN A 39 19.60 -1.33 2.83
C ASN A 39 19.69 -2.62 1.97
N THR A 40 19.67 -3.80 2.60
CA THR A 40 19.50 -5.08 1.91
C THR A 40 18.40 -5.93 2.55
N VAL A 41 17.68 -6.72 1.74
CA VAL A 41 16.62 -7.64 2.17
C VAL A 41 16.98 -9.07 1.78
N CYS A 42 16.70 -10.03 2.66
CA CYS A 42 16.90 -11.43 2.31
C CYS A 42 15.78 -11.90 1.38
N LYS A 43 16.18 -12.42 0.23
CA LYS A 43 15.30 -13.06 -0.76
C LYS A 43 15.73 -14.50 -0.96
N LEU A 44 14.76 -15.39 -1.08
CA LEU A 44 15.02 -16.78 -1.45
C LEU A 44 15.27 -16.86 -2.96
N ASN A 45 16.49 -17.25 -3.33
CA ASN A 45 16.86 -17.46 -4.71
C ASN A 45 16.74 -18.95 -5.06
N GLN A 46 16.01 -19.25 -6.14
CA GLN A 46 15.83 -20.61 -6.61
C GLN A 46 16.97 -20.97 -7.56
N VAL A 47 17.93 -21.74 -7.05
CA VAL A 47 19.08 -22.18 -7.84
C VAL A 47 18.76 -23.40 -8.71
N GLN A 48 19.42 -23.45 -9.87
CA GLN A 48 19.50 -24.65 -10.70
C GLN A 48 20.67 -25.50 -10.22
N CYS A 49 20.38 -26.70 -9.73
CA CYS A 49 21.38 -27.64 -9.24
C CYS A 49 21.40 -28.88 -10.15
N VAL A 50 22.55 -29.54 -10.24
CA VAL A 50 22.75 -30.70 -11.15
C VAL A 50 21.80 -31.87 -10.83
N ARG A 51 21.35 -31.99 -9.57
CA ARG A 51 20.42 -33.05 -9.11
C ARG A 51 19.37 -32.49 -8.16
N ALA A 52 18.10 -32.63 -8.52
CA ALA A 52 16.96 -32.19 -7.71
C ALA A 52 16.77 -33.06 -6.43
N PRO A 53 16.11 -32.54 -5.38
CA PRO A 53 15.52 -31.19 -5.25
C PRO A 53 16.55 -30.12 -4.93
N CYS A 54 16.46 -28.96 -5.60
CA CYS A 54 17.29 -27.79 -5.32
C CYS A 54 16.63 -26.96 -4.20
N PRO A 55 17.18 -26.94 -2.98
CA PRO A 55 16.65 -26.07 -1.94
C PRO A 55 16.92 -24.59 -2.32
N PRO A 56 15.96 -23.68 -2.06
CA PRO A 56 16.20 -22.25 -2.25
C PRO A 56 17.29 -21.78 -1.28
N ILE A 57 18.18 -20.91 -1.76
CA ILE A 57 19.25 -20.33 -0.93
C ILE A 57 18.86 -18.91 -0.49
N PRO A 58 19.26 -18.47 0.71
CA PRO A 58 19.09 -17.08 1.13
C PRO A 58 20.10 -16.19 0.39
N GLU A 59 19.64 -15.11 -0.22
CA GLU A 59 20.47 -14.10 -0.87
C GLU A 59 20.07 -12.71 -0.36
N CYS A 60 21.02 -11.95 0.20
CA CYS A 60 20.78 -10.56 0.58
C CYS A 60 20.89 -9.69 -0.67
N VAL A 61 19.76 -9.24 -1.17
CA VAL A 61 19.69 -8.33 -2.31
C VAL A 61 19.51 -6.90 -1.80
N PRO A 62 20.03 -5.88 -2.50
CA PRO A 62 19.67 -4.50 -2.20
C PRO A 62 18.15 -4.38 -2.14
N ILE A 63 17.65 -3.62 -1.17
CA ILE A 63 16.25 -3.17 -1.21
C ILE A 63 16.24 -2.13 -2.33
N ASN A 64 16.26 -2.59 -3.58
CA ASN A 64 15.89 -1.74 -4.69
C ASN A 64 14.45 -1.39 -4.40
N GLU A 65 14.30 -0.19 -3.84
CA GLU A 65 13.03 0.41 -3.53
C GLU A 65 12.10 0.10 -4.70
N THR A 66 11.01 -0.61 -4.43
CA THR A 66 9.78 -0.46 -5.20
C THR A 66 9.07 0.83 -4.81
N ARG A 67 9.82 1.86 -4.39
CA ARG A 67 9.53 3.19 -4.91
C ARG A 67 10.10 3.17 -6.32
N PRO A 68 9.39 3.53 -7.39
CA PRO A 68 10.05 3.73 -8.67
C PRO A 68 11.20 4.70 -8.44
N SER A 69 12.40 4.15 -8.26
CA SER A 69 13.62 4.90 -8.32
C SER A 69 13.64 5.28 -9.78
N ARG A 70 13.16 6.50 -10.04
CA ARG A 70 13.54 7.31 -11.20
C ARG A 70 15.06 7.42 -11.16
N SER A 71 15.72 6.32 -11.50
CA SER A 71 17.08 6.29 -12.01
C SER A 71 17.07 6.45 -13.53
N THR A 72 16.03 7.12 -14.05
CA THR A 72 16.26 8.16 -15.05
C THR A 72 16.49 9.45 -14.28
N PRO A 73 17.59 10.19 -14.49
CA PRO A 73 17.66 11.57 -14.06
C PRO A 73 16.57 12.34 -14.82
N ILE A 74 15.35 12.38 -14.28
CA ILE A 74 14.37 13.37 -14.67
C ILE A 74 14.87 14.63 -13.99
N LEU A 75 15.59 15.45 -14.75
CA LEU A 75 16.07 16.78 -14.37
C LEU A 75 14.93 17.72 -13.90
N ASP A 76 13.68 17.26 -13.97
CA ASP A 76 12.46 17.98 -13.62
C ASP A 76 11.62 17.29 -12.52
N ASP A 77 12.22 16.50 -11.63
CA ASP A 77 11.48 16.11 -10.42
C ASP A 77 11.36 17.31 -9.48
N LYS A 78 10.27 18.07 -9.66
CA LYS A 78 9.90 19.23 -8.84
C LYS A 78 9.78 18.89 -7.35
N CYS A 79 9.70 17.62 -6.98
CA CYS A 79 9.61 17.14 -5.61
C CYS A 79 10.95 16.65 -5.03
N ALA A 80 12.06 16.66 -5.79
CA ALA A 80 13.34 16.08 -5.37
C ALA A 80 13.95 16.70 -4.10
N ASN A 81 13.69 17.98 -3.84
CA ASN A 81 14.20 18.72 -2.67
C ASN A 81 13.09 19.25 -1.75
N ILE A 82 11.87 18.73 -1.89
CA ILE A 82 10.72 19.20 -1.11
C ILE A 82 10.44 18.22 0.02
N PHE A 83 10.60 18.72 1.26
CA PHE A 83 10.24 17.99 2.48
C PHE A 83 8.86 18.46 2.95
N CYS A 84 7.87 17.58 2.83
CA CYS A 84 6.52 17.80 3.32
C CYS A 84 6.41 17.37 4.79
N THR A 85 5.48 17.95 5.55
CA THR A 85 5.20 17.55 6.93
C THR A 85 4.58 16.14 6.96
N ALA A 86 4.55 15.50 8.14
CA ALA A 86 4.08 14.11 8.30
C ALA A 86 2.69 13.82 7.70
N ASP A 87 1.85 14.85 7.58
CA ASP A 87 0.47 14.77 7.08
C ASP A 87 0.32 15.25 5.63
N SER A 88 1.40 15.32 4.85
CA SER A 88 1.37 15.78 3.45
C SER A 88 2.34 15.03 2.51
N THR A 89 2.01 14.98 1.22
CA THR A 89 2.79 14.36 0.15
C THR A 89 3.10 15.36 -0.96
N CYS A 90 4.22 15.21 -1.67
CA CYS A 90 4.57 16.11 -2.76
C CYS A 90 3.95 15.66 -4.09
N VAL A 91 3.15 16.54 -4.70
CA VAL A 91 2.58 16.38 -6.04
C VAL A 91 2.91 17.63 -6.85
N ASP A 92 3.59 17.46 -7.98
CA ASP A 92 3.98 18.55 -8.90
C ASP A 92 4.75 19.72 -8.24
N GLY A 93 5.60 19.40 -7.25
CA GLY A 93 6.39 20.41 -6.54
C GLY A 93 5.63 21.15 -5.43
N LYS A 94 4.46 20.65 -5.00
CA LYS A 94 3.69 21.21 -3.88
C LYS A 94 3.32 20.13 -2.89
N CYS A 95 3.40 20.45 -1.60
CA CYS A 95 2.88 19.57 -0.55
C CYS A 95 1.35 19.65 -0.52
N VAL A 96 0.70 18.52 -0.71
CA VAL A 96 -0.76 18.34 -0.57
C VAL A 96 -1.03 17.41 0.62
N PRO A 97 -2.03 17.68 1.46
CA PRO A 97 -2.35 16.82 2.61
C PRO A 97 -2.61 15.36 2.21
N LEU A 98 -2.19 14.39 3.05
CA LEU A 98 -2.47 12.96 2.88
C LEU A 98 -3.96 12.63 3.12
N ASP A 99 -4.65 13.47 3.89
CA ASP A 99 -6.09 13.37 4.19
C ASP A 99 -6.93 14.16 3.19
N ILE A 100 -6.65 14.07 1.90
CA ILE A 100 -7.63 14.43 0.88
C ILE A 100 -8.37 13.13 0.55
N PRO A 101 -9.62 12.91 1.02
CA PRO A 101 -10.45 11.88 0.44
C PRO A 101 -10.45 12.14 -1.07
N GLN A 102 -10.08 11.15 -1.89
CA GLN A 102 -10.01 11.32 -3.35
C GLN A 102 -11.36 11.69 -4.00
N ASN A 103 -12.41 11.87 -3.20
CA ASN A 103 -13.74 12.29 -3.59
C ASN A 103 -14.29 13.43 -2.71
N ASP A 104 -13.41 14.21 -2.07
CA ASP A 104 -13.77 15.42 -1.32
C ASP A 104 -13.57 16.67 -2.20
N PRO A 105 -14.62 17.14 -2.89
CA PRO A 105 -14.58 18.38 -3.66
C PRO A 105 -14.36 19.63 -2.80
N CYS A 106 -14.46 19.56 -1.48
CA CYS A 106 -14.11 20.65 -0.58
C CYS A 106 -12.62 20.71 -0.23
N ALA A 107 -11.84 19.66 -0.53
CA ALA A 107 -10.42 19.62 -0.20
C ALA A 107 -9.56 20.65 -0.97
N THR A 108 -10.04 21.11 -2.13
CA THR A 108 -9.35 22.11 -2.97
C THR A 108 -10.18 23.38 -3.20
N MET A 109 -11.39 23.45 -2.63
CA MET A 109 -12.31 24.56 -2.82
C MET A 109 -12.04 25.68 -1.81
N PHE A 110 -11.68 26.86 -2.30
CA PHE A 110 -11.55 28.06 -1.49
C PHE A 110 -12.85 28.86 -1.53
N CYS A 111 -13.55 28.91 -0.41
CA CYS A 111 -14.72 29.75 -0.22
C CYS A 111 -14.32 31.14 0.28
N GLY A 112 -15.07 32.18 -0.11
CA GLY A 112 -14.79 33.57 0.29
C GLY A 112 -14.95 33.82 1.81
N PRO A 113 -14.65 35.04 2.28
CA PRO A 113 -14.81 35.38 3.70
C PRO A 113 -16.24 35.09 4.18
N ASN A 114 -16.37 34.55 5.39
CA ASN A 114 -17.62 34.13 6.03
C ASN A 114 -18.37 32.97 5.35
N THR A 115 -17.70 32.16 4.52
CA THR A 115 -18.28 30.97 3.91
C THR A 115 -17.41 29.74 4.15
N ARG A 116 -18.03 28.55 4.29
CA ARG A 116 -17.35 27.25 4.37
C ARG A 116 -17.77 26.36 3.23
N CYS A 117 -16.90 25.46 2.79
CA CYS A 117 -17.28 24.43 1.83
C CYS A 117 -18.03 23.30 2.53
N GLU A 118 -19.14 22.87 1.95
CA GLU A 118 -19.92 21.72 2.36
C GLU A 118 -20.00 20.70 1.22
N ASN A 119 -19.83 19.43 1.55
CA ASN A 119 -19.96 18.32 0.60
C ASN A 119 -21.43 18.04 0.31
N VAL A 120 -21.87 18.35 -0.91
CA VAL A 120 -23.22 18.06 -1.39
C VAL A 120 -23.18 16.79 -2.23
N GLN A 121 -23.89 15.76 -1.77
CA GLN A 121 -24.05 14.53 -2.53
C GLN A 121 -25.02 14.78 -3.70
N VAL A 122 -24.55 14.61 -4.93
CA VAL A 122 -25.40 14.78 -6.11
C VAL A 122 -26.23 13.53 -6.30
N ASN A 123 -27.56 13.67 -6.37
CA ASN A 123 -28.43 12.54 -6.69
C ASN A 123 -28.12 12.04 -8.09
N CYS A 124 -27.69 10.78 -8.17
CA CYS A 124 -27.33 10.12 -9.41
C CYS A 124 -28.23 8.89 -9.63
N ILE A 125 -28.43 8.53 -10.90
CA ILE A 125 -29.20 7.35 -11.28
C ILE A 125 -28.41 6.04 -11.16
N GLN A 126 -27.08 6.11 -11.02
CA GLN A 126 -26.20 4.94 -10.90
C GLN A 126 -25.03 5.22 -9.96
N ALA A 127 -24.90 4.41 -8.91
CA ALA A 127 -23.85 4.53 -7.90
C ALA A 127 -22.47 4.04 -8.40
N PRO A 128 -21.35 4.55 -7.84
CA PRO A 128 -21.24 5.56 -6.76
C PRO A 128 -21.56 6.98 -7.25
N CYS A 129 -22.38 7.73 -6.49
CA CYS A 129 -22.72 9.11 -6.85
C CYS A 129 -21.55 10.06 -6.58
N PRO A 130 -21.27 11.01 -7.49
CA PRO A 130 -20.25 12.02 -7.26
C PRO A 130 -20.67 13.00 -6.17
N SER A 131 -19.70 13.41 -5.35
CA SER A 131 -19.83 14.51 -4.39
C SER A 131 -19.47 15.82 -5.11
N SER A 132 -20.14 16.93 -4.80
CA SER A 132 -19.76 18.28 -5.26
C SER A 132 -19.64 19.23 -4.08
N GLY A 133 -18.65 20.14 -4.12
CA GLY A 133 -18.42 21.12 -3.06
C GLY A 133 -19.31 22.33 -3.26
N ARG A 134 -19.92 22.84 -2.19
CA ARG A 134 -20.72 24.07 -2.22
C ARG A 134 -20.31 24.99 -1.08
N CYS A 135 -20.00 26.25 -1.39
CA CYS A 135 -19.79 27.26 -0.35
C CYS A 135 -21.11 27.66 0.28
N VAL A 136 -21.24 27.48 1.59
CA VAL A 136 -22.38 27.89 2.39
C VAL A 136 -21.98 28.96 3.41
N PRO A 137 -22.85 29.92 3.76
CA PRO A 137 -22.58 30.88 4.82
C PRO A 137 -22.28 30.18 6.15
N LEU A 138 -21.32 30.69 6.92
CA LEU A 138 -21.04 30.18 8.27
C LEU A 138 -22.23 30.35 9.23
N ASN A 139 -23.22 31.19 8.88
CA ASN A 139 -24.37 31.54 9.72
C ASN A 139 -25.54 30.54 9.68
N ASP A 140 -25.51 29.51 8.84
CA ASP A 140 -26.58 28.51 8.78
C ASP A 140 -26.23 27.26 9.59
N THR A 141 -25.97 27.43 10.89
CA THR A 141 -26.40 26.43 11.87
C THR A 141 -27.83 26.79 12.28
N VAL A 142 -28.79 26.59 11.38
CA VAL A 142 -30.14 26.28 11.83
C VAL A 142 -30.08 24.82 12.25
N ASP A 143 -29.59 24.60 13.47
CA ASP A 143 -29.85 23.38 14.19
C ASP A 143 -31.36 23.37 14.50
N PRO A 144 -32.17 22.44 13.96
CA PRO A 144 -33.60 22.39 14.25
C PRO A 144 -33.90 22.04 15.72
N ASN A 145 -32.89 21.79 16.56
CA ASN A 145 -33.03 21.46 17.98
C ASN A 145 -32.40 22.47 18.95
N GLN A 146 -31.97 23.67 18.52
CA GLN A 146 -31.52 24.67 19.48
C GLN A 146 -32.71 25.50 20.00
N PRO A 147 -33.03 25.48 21.32
CA PRO A 147 -34.07 26.32 21.86
C PRO A 147 -33.70 27.79 21.67
N ILE A 148 -34.60 28.53 21.02
CA ILE A 148 -34.57 29.99 20.91
C ILE A 148 -34.45 30.62 22.30
N LEU A 149 -33.25 31.08 22.68
CA LEU A 149 -33.13 32.05 23.78
C LEU A 149 -33.58 33.41 23.24
N SER A 150 -34.88 33.68 23.35
CA SER A 150 -35.42 35.03 23.27
C SER A 150 -34.83 35.84 24.43
N ASN A 151 -34.09 36.89 24.07
CA ASN A 151 -33.70 37.97 24.98
C ASN A 151 -34.93 38.47 25.76
N MET A 152 -34.74 38.65 27.07
CA MET A 152 -35.42 39.67 27.87
C MET A 152 -34.35 40.61 28.44
#